data_AF-A0A971KBK6-F1
#
_entry.id   AF-A0A971KBK6-F1
#
_cell.length_a   1.000
_cell.length_b   1.000
_cell.length_c   1.000
_cell.angle_alpha   90.00
_cell.angle_beta   90.00
_cell.angle_gamma   90.00
#
_symmetry.space_group_name_H-M   'P 1'
#
loop_
_entity.id
_entity.type
_entity.pdbx_description
1 polymer ?
#
loop_
_entity_poly.entity_id
_entity_poly.type
_entity_poly.pdbx_seq_one_letter_code
_entity_poly.pdbx_strand_id
1 'polypeptide(L)'
;MKYIKKVILENFQSHKYTEMEFDSSLNVIVGPSDQGKSAIIRALKWALYNEPSGDFFIREGERECSVTIIFSDNTKIKRYRSKSKNSYYLYDQYGKEKIFEGFGTQIPQEIVEATSIRKVPLDSGQTSSINIGEQLEGPFLLSEKNSTRANAIGRLVGVHIVDDALKDTLKDIRNLNIKKKSYEEALEVLYVNLEDYAYLEDLINRIKELDEIKQSIYNNRQKLEKLVFLQNDLNKLNNEIKLLEDYLIKLKDIDKIKAIGQKLSQKINRHIYLNNNYNKLNHIETQIKHNSNLLKQLENTSKVENLLENIYIYNNKIDKLYKLSTNYKYTNNSILENKKILIKLKEIQKVQQCISIIEKKILKTEKLLQLNNILNDINKNISIGNIYIDKLAGIEQAIHIKNLLENKLNTVIILENYNNIYKAISKSKLNIEKKLENIKVTLNKNLIKYKDVLSQIEMCPVCFSPIDKLKIDEIIDNYK
;
A
#
# COMPACT_ATOMS: atom_id res chain seq x y z
N MET A 1 -65.52 4.38 -15.92
CA MET A 1 -64.66 4.97 -16.97
C MET A 1 -64.30 6.38 -16.52
N LYS A 2 -63.02 6.77 -16.59
CA LYS A 2 -62.61 8.14 -16.25
C LYS A 2 -62.99 9.05 -17.41
N TYR A 3 -63.69 10.16 -17.12
CA TYR A 3 -64.08 11.14 -18.13
C TYR A 3 -63.86 12.56 -17.58
N ILE A 4 -63.77 13.55 -18.47
CA ILE A 4 -63.68 14.95 -18.08
C ILE A 4 -65.05 15.36 -17.57
N LYS A 5 -65.15 15.67 -16.28
CA LYS A 5 -66.40 16.11 -15.63
C LYS A 5 -66.59 17.61 -15.78
N LYS A 6 -65.51 18.38 -15.73
CA LYS A 6 -65.58 19.85 -15.73
C LYS A 6 -64.30 20.49 -16.25
N VAL A 7 -64.44 21.60 -16.97
CA VAL A 7 -63.33 22.44 -17.44
C VAL A 7 -63.57 23.87 -17.02
N ILE A 8 -62.53 24.52 -16.51
CA ILE A 8 -62.52 25.93 -16.15
C ILE A 8 -61.40 26.61 -16.92
N LEU A 9 -61.74 27.64 -17.69
CA LEU A 9 -60.81 28.49 -18.42
C LEU A 9 -60.76 29.87 -17.77
N GLU A 10 -59.55 30.34 -17.47
CA GLU A 10 -59.28 31.67 -16.94
C GLU A 10 -58.32 32.39 -17.89
N ASN A 11 -58.74 33.52 -18.45
CA ASN A 11 -57.96 34.36 -19.36
C ASN A 11 -57.33 33.60 -20.54
N PHE A 12 -58.06 32.64 -21.11
CA PHE A 12 -57.61 31.81 -22.23
C PHE A 12 -58.31 32.21 -23.54
N GLN A 13 -57.58 32.80 -24.48
CA GLN A 13 -58.12 33.37 -25.72
C GLN A 13 -59.36 34.27 -25.46
N SER A 14 -60.50 33.96 -26.08
CA SER A 14 -61.75 34.72 -25.91
C SER A 14 -62.42 34.53 -24.54
N HIS A 15 -61.98 33.58 -23.73
CA HIS A 15 -62.59 33.25 -22.43
C HIS A 15 -61.92 34.03 -21.29
N LYS A 16 -62.67 34.95 -20.64
CA LYS A 16 -62.23 35.64 -19.42
C LYS A 16 -62.32 34.68 -18.24
N TYR A 17 -63.52 34.17 -18.04
CA TYR A 17 -63.82 33.08 -17.12
C TYR A 17 -64.92 32.24 -17.78
N THR A 18 -64.68 30.94 -17.93
CA THR A 18 -65.68 30.03 -18.50
C THR A 18 -65.58 28.70 -17.78
N GLU A 19 -66.74 28.21 -17.34
CA GLU A 19 -66.86 26.99 -16.56
C GLU A 19 -67.90 26.11 -17.24
N MET A 20 -67.50 24.89 -17.58
CA MET A 20 -68.33 23.96 -18.35
C MET A 20 -68.33 22.61 -17.65
N GLU A 21 -69.52 22.11 -17.38
CA GLU A 21 -69.75 20.77 -16.86
C GLU A 21 -70.14 19.84 -18.01
N PHE A 22 -69.57 18.64 -18.01
CA PHE A 22 -69.76 17.65 -19.05
C PHE A 22 -70.48 16.43 -18.47
N ASP A 23 -71.42 15.90 -19.23
CA ASP A 23 -72.00 14.60 -18.97
C ASP A 23 -71.00 13.48 -19.27
N SER A 24 -71.21 12.31 -18.67
CA SER A 24 -70.48 11.07 -18.96
C SER A 24 -70.58 10.60 -20.42
N SER A 25 -71.60 11.05 -21.15
CA SER A 25 -71.96 10.59 -22.50
C SER A 25 -71.62 11.64 -23.57
N LEU A 26 -72.50 11.85 -24.55
CA LEU A 26 -72.30 12.79 -25.65
C LEU A 26 -72.52 14.23 -25.18
N ASN A 27 -71.51 15.07 -25.39
CA ASN A 27 -71.57 16.50 -25.14
C ASN A 27 -71.44 17.26 -26.45
N VAL A 28 -72.35 18.19 -26.73
CA VAL A 28 -72.35 18.99 -27.97
C VAL A 28 -72.23 20.46 -27.62
N ILE A 29 -71.15 21.11 -28.07
CA ILE A 29 -70.92 22.54 -27.88
C ILE A 29 -71.41 23.28 -29.13
N VAL A 30 -72.53 23.99 -29.00
CA VAL A 30 -73.16 24.75 -30.08
C VAL A 30 -72.99 26.25 -29.89
N GLY A 31 -73.01 26.99 -30.99
CA GLY A 31 -72.94 28.46 -30.99
C GLY A 31 -72.56 29.01 -32.37
N PRO A 32 -72.60 30.34 -32.57
CA PRO A 32 -72.10 30.98 -33.79
C PRO A 32 -70.60 30.74 -34.01
N SER A 33 -70.12 30.94 -35.24
CA SER A 33 -68.68 30.98 -35.54
C SER A 33 -68.00 32.12 -34.79
N ASP A 34 -66.70 31.96 -34.53
CA ASP A 34 -65.84 32.94 -33.82
C ASP A 34 -66.24 33.31 -32.38
N GLN A 35 -67.07 32.48 -31.73
CA GLN A 35 -67.44 32.64 -30.32
C GLN A 35 -66.55 31.86 -29.33
N GLY A 36 -65.37 31.41 -29.76
CA GLY A 36 -64.43 30.70 -28.89
C GLY A 36 -64.66 29.19 -28.75
N LYS A 37 -65.60 28.57 -29.48
CA LYS A 37 -65.82 27.11 -29.43
C LYS A 37 -64.52 26.31 -29.67
N SER A 38 -63.73 26.69 -30.67
CA SER A 38 -62.45 26.05 -30.96
C SER A 38 -61.38 26.36 -29.90
N ALA A 39 -61.50 27.47 -29.16
CA ALA A 39 -60.60 27.79 -28.05
C ALA A 39 -60.73 26.79 -26.90
N ILE A 40 -61.92 26.22 -26.69
CA ILE A 40 -62.17 25.16 -25.69
C ILE A 40 -61.35 23.91 -26.01
N ILE A 41 -61.36 23.47 -27.27
CA ILE A 41 -60.57 22.31 -27.71
C ILE A 41 -59.07 22.60 -27.60
N ARG A 42 -58.63 23.81 -27.96
CA ARG A 42 -57.23 24.24 -27.77
C ARG A 42 -56.82 24.28 -26.30
N ALA A 43 -57.70 24.71 -25.41
CA ALA A 43 -57.43 24.72 -23.97
C ALA A 43 -57.27 23.30 -23.42
N LEU A 44 -58.14 22.38 -23.83
CA LEU A 44 -58.01 20.96 -23.49
C LEU A 44 -56.69 20.39 -24.02
N LYS A 45 -56.35 20.67 -25.29
CA LYS A 45 -55.08 20.27 -25.89
C LYS A 45 -53.88 20.87 -25.14
N TRP A 46 -53.99 22.12 -24.67
CA TRP A 46 -52.92 22.78 -23.94
C TRP A 46 -52.70 22.17 -22.55
N ALA A 47 -53.79 21.88 -21.84
CA ALA A 47 -53.71 21.25 -20.53
C ALA A 47 -53.32 19.76 -20.57
N LEU A 48 -53.64 19.03 -21.64
CA LEU A 48 -53.39 17.58 -21.75
C LEU A 48 -52.18 17.21 -22.57
N TYR A 49 -51.76 18.06 -23.51
CA TYR A 49 -50.66 17.81 -24.45
C TYR A 49 -49.57 18.88 -24.44
N ASN A 50 -49.69 19.93 -23.61
CA ASN A 50 -48.80 21.10 -23.61
C ASN A 50 -48.70 21.80 -24.99
N GLU A 51 -49.79 21.77 -25.76
CA GLU A 51 -49.86 22.35 -27.09
C GLU A 51 -51.07 23.27 -27.26
N PRO A 52 -50.91 24.46 -27.85
CA PRO A 52 -49.71 24.95 -28.53
C PRO A 52 -48.64 25.52 -27.59
N SER A 53 -47.40 25.63 -28.08
CA SER A 53 -46.29 26.28 -27.36
C SER A 53 -46.39 27.81 -27.41
N GLY A 54 -45.73 28.50 -26.47
CA GLY A 54 -45.70 29.98 -26.42
C GLY A 54 -46.65 30.55 -25.36
N ASP A 55 -47.14 31.76 -25.60
CA ASP A 55 -48.04 32.52 -24.72
C ASP A 55 -49.20 33.21 -25.46
N PHE A 56 -49.34 33.00 -26.77
CA PHE A 56 -50.40 33.61 -27.60
C PHE A 56 -51.83 33.19 -27.23
N PHE A 57 -51.96 32.15 -26.40
CA PHE A 57 -53.25 31.72 -25.87
C PHE A 57 -53.68 32.50 -24.62
N ILE A 58 -52.79 33.35 -24.05
CA ILE A 58 -53.18 34.30 -23.01
C ILE A 58 -54.08 35.36 -23.64
N ARG A 59 -55.23 35.63 -23.02
CA ARG A 59 -56.17 36.67 -23.45
C ARG A 59 -55.48 38.03 -23.54
N GLU A 60 -55.77 38.79 -24.59
CA GLU A 60 -55.21 40.13 -24.77
C GLU A 60 -55.58 41.06 -23.60
N GLY A 61 -54.58 41.79 -23.09
CA GLY A 61 -54.71 42.64 -21.90
C GLY A 61 -54.42 41.95 -20.56
N GLU A 62 -54.35 40.61 -20.54
CA GLU A 62 -54.08 39.82 -19.33
C GLU A 62 -52.60 39.38 -19.25
N ARG A 63 -52.13 39.09 -18.02
CA ARG A 63 -50.71 38.72 -17.77
C ARG A 63 -50.50 37.22 -17.54
N GLU A 64 -51.59 36.50 -17.30
CA GLU A 64 -51.60 35.10 -16.93
C GLU A 64 -52.88 34.43 -17.42
N CYS A 65 -52.80 33.12 -17.65
CA CYS A 65 -53.94 32.29 -17.99
C CYS A 65 -53.85 30.94 -17.28
N SER A 66 -55.02 30.31 -17.12
CA SER A 66 -55.09 28.97 -16.55
C SER A 66 -56.18 28.13 -17.19
N VAL A 67 -55.92 26.83 -17.31
CA VAL A 67 -56.91 25.84 -17.74
C VAL A 67 -56.93 24.73 -16.70
N THR A 68 -58.09 24.52 -16.10
CA THR A 68 -58.30 23.50 -15.09
C THR A 68 -59.25 22.44 -15.63
N ILE A 69 -58.84 21.17 -15.54
CA ILE A 69 -59.65 20.02 -15.93
C ILE A 69 -59.87 19.17 -14.69
N ILE A 70 -61.14 18.87 -14.41
CA ILE A 70 -61.57 18.00 -13.31
C ILE A 70 -62.18 16.75 -13.92
N PHE A 71 -61.67 15.60 -13.50
CA PHE A 71 -62.13 14.30 -13.95
C PHE A 71 -63.20 13.72 -13.00
N SER A 72 -63.90 12.69 -13.46
CA SER A 72 -64.97 12.02 -12.71
C SER A 72 -64.52 11.32 -11.42
N ASP A 73 -63.22 11.06 -11.26
CA ASP A 73 -62.60 10.51 -10.04
C ASP A 73 -62.07 11.60 -9.09
N ASN A 74 -62.49 12.85 -9.29
CA ASN A 74 -62.02 14.04 -8.57
C ASN A 74 -60.54 14.39 -8.78
N THR A 75 -59.81 13.68 -9.65
CA THR A 75 -58.49 14.14 -10.08
C THR A 75 -58.65 15.48 -10.78
N LYS A 76 -57.83 16.46 -10.40
CA LYS A 76 -57.84 17.78 -11.00
C LYS A 76 -56.45 18.14 -11.48
N ILE A 77 -56.36 18.63 -12.72
CA ILE A 77 -55.14 19.21 -13.25
C ILE A 77 -55.39 20.69 -13.54
N LYS A 78 -54.45 21.55 -13.17
CA LYS A 78 -54.46 22.97 -13.55
C LYS A 78 -53.16 23.28 -14.28
N ARG A 79 -53.29 23.65 -15.55
CA ARG A 79 -52.21 24.21 -16.34
C ARG A 79 -52.19 25.71 -16.15
N TYR A 80 -51.04 26.26 -15.81
CA TYR A 80 -50.88 27.68 -15.51
C TYR A 80 -49.70 28.27 -16.26
N ARG A 81 -49.88 29.48 -16.81
CA ARG A 81 -48.84 30.23 -17.51
C ARG A 81 -48.97 31.71 -17.24
N SER A 82 -47.85 32.33 -16.95
CA SER A 82 -47.63 33.78 -16.97
C SER A 82 -46.29 34.07 -17.65
N LYS A 83 -45.92 35.35 -17.77
CA LYS A 83 -44.60 35.75 -18.29
C LYS A 83 -43.44 35.14 -17.50
N SER A 84 -43.58 35.03 -16.18
CA SER A 84 -42.53 34.52 -15.28
C SER A 84 -42.70 33.07 -14.87
N LYS A 85 -43.91 32.51 -14.96
CA LYS A 85 -44.23 31.21 -14.36
C LYS A 85 -44.84 30.26 -15.38
N ASN A 86 -44.44 29.00 -15.31
CA ASN A 86 -44.92 27.94 -16.19
C ASN A 86 -45.07 26.66 -15.38
N SER A 87 -46.30 26.36 -14.95
CA SER A 87 -46.52 25.32 -13.94
C SER A 87 -47.68 24.40 -14.30
N TYR A 88 -47.57 23.16 -13.86
CA TYR A 88 -48.68 22.22 -13.72
C TYR A 88 -48.99 22.04 -12.24
N TYR A 89 -50.26 22.04 -11.88
CA TYR A 89 -50.74 21.66 -10.57
C TYR A 89 -51.57 20.38 -10.73
N LEU A 90 -51.22 19.35 -9.99
CA LEU A 90 -51.96 18.09 -9.91
C LEU A 90 -52.57 17.97 -8.52
N TYR A 91 -53.88 17.78 -8.47
CA TYR A 91 -54.59 17.40 -7.27
C TYR A 91 -55.06 15.96 -7.46
N ASP A 92 -54.62 15.08 -6.57
CA ASP A 92 -55.07 13.69 -6.60
C ASP A 92 -56.54 13.56 -6.17
N GLN A 93 -57.08 12.33 -6.21
CA GLN A 93 -58.45 12.01 -5.80
C GLN A 93 -58.78 12.38 -4.34
N TYR A 94 -57.76 12.61 -3.51
CA TYR A 94 -57.87 12.99 -2.10
C TYR A 94 -57.62 14.49 -1.87
N GLY A 95 -57.36 15.26 -2.94
CA GLY A 95 -57.10 16.69 -2.89
C GLY A 95 -55.66 17.08 -2.59
N LYS A 96 -54.71 16.13 -2.53
CA LYS A 96 -53.30 16.45 -2.29
C LYS A 96 -52.68 17.11 -3.52
N GLU A 97 -52.12 18.30 -3.32
CA GLU A 97 -51.50 19.10 -4.37
C GLU A 97 -50.04 18.71 -4.63
N LYS A 98 -49.66 18.67 -5.90
CA LYS A 98 -48.28 18.63 -6.38
C LYS A 98 -48.08 19.67 -7.47
N ILE A 99 -46.97 20.39 -7.42
CA ILE A 99 -46.64 21.45 -8.36
C ILE A 99 -45.41 21.01 -9.17
N PHE A 100 -45.49 21.15 -10.49
CA PHE A 100 -44.42 20.84 -11.42
C PHE A 100 -44.04 22.09 -12.20
N GLU A 101 -42.76 22.44 -12.17
CA GLU A 101 -42.16 23.57 -12.88
C GLU A 101 -40.92 23.08 -13.64
N GLY A 102 -40.45 23.83 -14.65
CA GLY A 102 -39.21 23.49 -15.36
C GLY A 102 -39.27 22.25 -16.27
N PHE A 103 -40.46 21.75 -16.62
CA PHE A 103 -40.66 20.56 -17.49
C PHE A 103 -40.40 20.80 -19.00
N GLY A 104 -39.98 22.01 -19.38
CA GLY A 104 -39.65 22.35 -20.77
C GLY A 104 -40.85 22.21 -21.71
N THR A 105 -40.67 21.47 -22.80
CA THR A 105 -41.70 21.19 -23.81
C THR A 105 -42.52 19.93 -23.53
N GLN A 106 -42.00 19.02 -22.69
CA GLN A 106 -42.66 17.77 -22.36
C GLN A 106 -43.60 17.92 -21.16
N ILE A 107 -44.59 17.05 -21.06
CA ILE A 107 -45.53 17.06 -19.94
C ILE A 107 -44.93 16.24 -18.79
N PRO A 108 -45.05 16.70 -17.53
CA PRO A 108 -44.63 15.90 -16.38
C PRO A 108 -45.29 14.51 -16.40
N GLN A 109 -44.51 13.46 -16.16
CA GLN A 109 -44.97 12.08 -16.27
C GLN A 109 -46.14 11.78 -15.33
N GLU A 110 -46.15 12.40 -14.15
CA GLU A 110 -47.24 12.29 -13.17
C GLU A 110 -48.58 12.81 -13.70
N ILE A 111 -48.57 13.84 -14.56
CA ILE A 111 -49.78 14.37 -15.21
C ILE A 111 -50.28 13.37 -16.25
N VAL A 112 -49.37 12.79 -17.05
CA VAL A 112 -49.72 11.77 -18.06
C VAL A 112 -50.29 10.52 -17.39
N GLU A 113 -49.68 10.06 -16.30
CA GLU A 113 -50.15 8.91 -15.53
C GLU A 113 -51.51 9.20 -14.87
N ALA A 114 -51.67 10.37 -14.26
CA ALA A 114 -52.93 10.76 -13.61
C ALA A 114 -54.08 10.89 -14.61
N THR A 115 -53.85 11.46 -15.79
CA THR A 115 -54.89 11.62 -16.82
C THR A 115 -55.11 10.36 -17.62
N SER A 116 -54.10 9.48 -17.72
CA SER A 116 -54.04 8.35 -18.66
C SER A 116 -54.21 8.76 -20.13
N ILE A 117 -54.01 10.05 -20.44
CA ILE A 117 -54.06 10.60 -21.79
C ILE A 117 -52.62 10.90 -22.20
N ARG A 118 -52.16 10.25 -23.28
CA ARG A 118 -50.79 10.37 -23.78
C ARG A 118 -50.77 10.48 -25.29
N LYS A 119 -49.74 11.13 -25.81
CA LYS A 119 -49.46 11.04 -27.24
C LYS A 119 -48.96 9.65 -27.57
N VAL A 120 -49.43 9.10 -28.68
CA VAL A 120 -49.01 7.80 -29.17
C VAL A 120 -47.91 8.01 -30.21
N PRO A 121 -46.72 7.43 -30.02
CA PRO A 121 -45.67 7.47 -31.04
C PRO A 121 -46.11 6.61 -32.23
N LEU A 122 -46.16 7.19 -33.43
CA LEU A 122 -46.55 6.48 -34.66
C LEU A 122 -45.35 6.15 -35.54
N ASP A 123 -44.33 7.00 -35.57
CA ASP A 123 -43.09 6.78 -36.31
C ASP A 123 -41.94 7.49 -35.58
N SER A 124 -40.70 7.22 -35.96
CA SER A 124 -39.42 7.72 -35.43
C SER A 124 -39.39 9.26 -35.26
N GLY A 125 -40.06 9.77 -34.22
CA GLY A 125 -40.20 11.20 -33.91
C GLY A 125 -41.60 11.80 -34.12
N GLN A 126 -42.52 11.09 -34.79
CA GLN A 126 -43.91 11.53 -34.96
C GLN A 126 -44.80 10.96 -33.86
N THR A 127 -45.54 11.85 -33.20
CA THR A 127 -46.49 11.50 -32.15
C THR A 127 -47.86 12.05 -32.51
N SER A 128 -48.91 11.29 -32.22
CA SER A 128 -50.29 11.68 -32.53
C SER A 128 -51.15 11.69 -31.27
N SER A 129 -52.07 12.67 -31.20
CA SER A 129 -53.05 12.83 -30.13
C SER A 129 -54.35 12.11 -30.49
N ILE A 130 -54.42 10.81 -30.21
CA ILE A 130 -55.59 9.98 -30.60
C ILE A 130 -56.88 10.45 -29.91
N ASN A 131 -56.79 11.02 -28.71
CA ASN A 131 -57.97 11.41 -27.92
C ASN A 131 -58.57 12.77 -28.31
N ILE A 132 -57.87 13.61 -29.07
CA ILE A 132 -58.36 14.94 -29.47
C ILE A 132 -58.05 15.14 -30.95
N GLY A 133 -59.11 15.22 -31.76
CA GLY A 133 -59.00 15.56 -33.18
C GLY A 133 -59.10 17.07 -33.42
N GLU A 134 -58.32 17.58 -34.36
CA GLU A 134 -58.38 18.97 -34.81
C GLU A 134 -59.45 19.20 -35.87
N GLN A 135 -59.77 20.48 -36.10
CA GLN A 135 -60.68 20.88 -37.16
C GLN A 135 -60.08 20.51 -38.52
N LEU A 136 -60.86 19.83 -39.37
CA LEU A 136 -60.42 19.30 -40.68
C LEU A 136 -59.36 18.19 -40.59
N GLU A 137 -59.09 17.62 -39.42
CA GLU A 137 -58.26 16.42 -39.33
C GLU A 137 -58.98 15.25 -39.98
N GLY A 138 -58.29 14.57 -40.90
CA GLY A 138 -58.82 13.37 -41.55
C GLY A 138 -58.98 12.21 -40.57
N PRO A 139 -59.71 11.15 -40.93
CA PRO A 139 -59.86 9.99 -40.06
C PRO A 139 -58.48 9.37 -39.74
N PHE A 140 -58.22 9.18 -38.43
CA PHE A 140 -56.99 8.60 -37.91
C PHE A 140 -56.59 7.33 -38.68
N LEU A 141 -55.30 7.20 -39.01
CA LEU A 141 -54.69 6.17 -39.88
C LEU A 141 -55.07 6.19 -41.37
N LEU A 142 -56.29 6.61 -41.74
CA LEU A 142 -56.70 6.64 -43.15
C LEU A 142 -56.06 7.81 -43.91
N SER A 143 -55.88 8.96 -43.26
CA SER A 143 -55.19 10.12 -43.81
C SER A 143 -53.66 10.08 -43.65
N GLU A 144 -53.14 9.14 -42.85
CA GLU A 144 -51.70 9.00 -42.58
C GLU A 144 -50.95 8.33 -43.74
N LYS A 145 -49.63 8.59 -43.81
CA LYS A 145 -48.73 7.93 -44.78
C LYS A 145 -48.70 6.41 -44.56
N ASN A 146 -48.47 5.65 -45.63
CA ASN A 146 -48.40 4.19 -45.58
C ASN A 146 -47.40 3.66 -44.53
N SER A 147 -46.24 4.32 -44.37
CA SER A 147 -45.24 3.97 -43.35
C SER A 147 -45.76 4.18 -41.92
N THR A 148 -46.35 5.35 -41.66
CA THR A 148 -46.93 5.69 -40.35
C THR A 148 -48.07 4.74 -39.99
N ARG A 149 -48.90 4.36 -40.98
CA ARG A 149 -49.97 3.37 -40.81
C ARG A 149 -49.41 1.99 -40.45
N ALA A 150 -48.41 1.50 -41.19
CA ALA A 150 -47.78 0.21 -40.90
C ALA A 150 -47.13 0.19 -39.52
N ASN A 151 -46.42 1.26 -39.14
CA ASN A 151 -45.82 1.38 -37.82
C ASN A 151 -46.85 1.48 -36.69
N ALA A 152 -47.95 2.22 -36.89
CA ALA A 152 -49.03 2.30 -35.93
C ALA A 152 -49.67 0.93 -35.68
N ILE A 153 -49.95 0.17 -36.75
CA ILE A 153 -50.47 -1.20 -36.67
C ILE A 153 -49.45 -2.13 -36.00
N GLY A 154 -48.18 -2.06 -36.39
CA GLY A 154 -47.10 -2.84 -35.78
C GLY A 154 -46.93 -2.55 -34.28
N ARG A 155 -47.14 -1.29 -33.86
CA ARG A 155 -47.15 -0.90 -32.44
C ARG A 155 -48.36 -1.44 -31.70
N LEU A 156 -49.55 -1.44 -32.30
CA LEU A 156 -50.76 -2.02 -31.72
C LEU A 156 -50.61 -3.54 -31.49
N VAL A 157 -49.95 -4.26 -32.40
CA VAL A 157 -49.73 -5.71 -32.30
C VAL A 157 -48.49 -6.05 -31.46
N GLY A 158 -47.60 -5.09 -31.19
CA GLY A 158 -46.38 -5.31 -30.42
C GLY A 158 -45.15 -5.74 -31.23
N VAL A 159 -45.23 -5.74 -32.57
CA VAL A 159 -44.12 -6.12 -33.47
C VAL A 159 -42.95 -5.13 -33.40
N HIS A 160 -43.23 -3.86 -33.11
CA HIS A 160 -42.22 -2.80 -32.96
C HIS A 160 -41.08 -3.13 -31.97
N ILE A 161 -41.32 -4.00 -30.99
CA ILE A 161 -40.29 -4.42 -30.03
C ILE A 161 -39.16 -5.17 -30.75
N VAL A 162 -39.51 -5.99 -31.74
CA VAL A 162 -38.55 -6.75 -32.55
C VAL A 162 -37.80 -5.81 -33.48
N ASP A 163 -38.51 -4.86 -34.12
CA ASP A 163 -37.90 -3.88 -35.01
C ASP A 163 -36.92 -2.96 -34.26
N ASP A 164 -37.27 -2.51 -33.06
CA ASP A 164 -36.41 -1.71 -32.20
C ASP A 164 -35.17 -2.51 -31.77
N ALA A 165 -35.34 -3.78 -31.38
CA ALA A 165 -34.21 -4.66 -31.04
C ALA A 165 -33.26 -4.92 -32.24
N LEU A 166 -33.82 -5.12 -33.44
CA LEU A 166 -33.02 -5.25 -34.67
C LEU A 166 -32.25 -3.97 -34.98
N LYS A 167 -32.87 -2.81 -34.81
CA LYS A 167 -32.23 -1.51 -35.02
C LYS A 167 -31.06 -1.29 -34.06
N ASP A 168 -31.24 -1.61 -32.78
CA ASP A 168 -30.20 -1.47 -31.77
C ASP A 168 -29.03 -2.43 -32.00
N THR A 169 -29.31 -3.69 -32.32
CA THR A 169 -28.26 -4.68 -32.64
C THR A 169 -27.46 -4.29 -33.89
N LEU A 170 -28.11 -3.78 -34.94
CA LEU A 170 -27.41 -3.26 -36.12
C LEU A 170 -26.54 -2.04 -35.80
N LYS A 171 -26.98 -1.18 -34.88
CA LYS A 171 -26.19 -0.03 -34.41
C LYS A 171 -24.94 -0.49 -33.66
N ASP A 172 -25.08 -1.50 -32.80
CA ASP A 172 -23.95 -2.08 -32.06
C ASP A 172 -22.92 -2.72 -33.00
N ILE A 173 -23.38 -3.48 -34.00
CA ILE A 173 -22.51 -4.07 -35.02
C ILE A 173 -21.69 -2.99 -35.73
N ARG A 174 -22.31 -1.88 -36.12
CA ARG A 174 -21.60 -0.76 -36.78
C ARG A 174 -20.55 -0.15 -35.85
N ASN A 175 -20.90 0.10 -34.58
CA ASN A 175 -19.98 0.69 -33.61
C ASN A 175 -18.77 -0.22 -33.34
N LEU A 176 -18.99 -1.53 -33.22
CA LEU A 176 -17.91 -2.50 -33.01
C LEU A 176 -16.97 -2.57 -34.21
N ASN A 177 -17.50 -2.53 -35.44
CA ASN A 177 -16.67 -2.51 -36.64
C ASN A 177 -15.82 -1.25 -36.76
N ILE A 178 -16.34 -0.09 -36.37
CA ILE A 178 -15.55 1.16 -36.33
C ILE A 178 -14.39 1.03 -35.34
N LYS A 179 -14.65 0.52 -34.13
CA LYS A 179 -13.60 0.29 -33.12
C LYS A 179 -12.55 -0.71 -33.58
N LYS A 180 -12.98 -1.81 -34.22
CA LYS A 180 -12.07 -2.80 -34.78
C LYS A 180 -11.09 -2.13 -35.76
N LYS A 181 -11.61 -1.35 -36.70
CA LYS A 181 -10.79 -0.65 -37.69
C LYS A 181 -9.79 0.32 -37.04
N SER A 182 -10.22 1.08 -36.02
CA SER A 182 -9.31 1.99 -35.32
C SER A 182 -8.17 1.26 -34.59
N TYR A 183 -8.44 0.06 -34.05
CA TYR A 183 -7.43 -0.74 -33.39
C TYR A 183 -6.45 -1.35 -34.40
N GLU A 184 -6.94 -1.77 -35.57
CA GLU A 184 -6.09 -2.24 -36.67
C GLU A 184 -5.13 -1.14 -37.14
N GLU A 185 -5.63 0.08 -37.37
CA GLU A 185 -4.81 1.23 -37.74
C GLU A 185 -3.76 1.58 -36.65
N ALA A 186 -4.14 1.52 -35.37
CA ALA A 186 -3.20 1.76 -34.27
C ALA A 186 -2.12 0.67 -34.18
N LEU A 187 -2.47 -0.59 -34.47
CA LEU A 187 -1.53 -1.71 -34.51
C LEU A 187 -0.49 -1.53 -35.62
N GLU A 188 -0.91 -1.12 -36.81
CA GLU A 188 0.01 -0.83 -37.92
C GLU A 188 1.02 0.25 -37.54
N VAL A 189 0.56 1.36 -36.94
CA VAL A 189 1.45 2.43 -36.48
C VAL A 189 2.44 1.93 -35.41
N LEU A 190 1.99 1.10 -34.47
CA LEU A 190 2.86 0.54 -33.44
C LEU A 190 3.91 -0.40 -34.01
N TYR A 191 3.58 -1.19 -35.03
CA TYR A 191 4.55 -2.04 -35.72
C TYR A 191 5.62 -1.21 -36.43
N VAL A 192 5.23 -0.15 -37.13
CA VAL A 192 6.20 0.78 -37.76
C VAL A 192 7.11 1.42 -36.72
N ASN A 193 6.55 1.91 -35.61
CA ASN A 193 7.36 2.50 -34.53
C ASN A 193 8.31 1.48 -33.88
N LEU A 194 7.95 0.18 -33.86
CA LEU A 194 8.81 -0.88 -33.33
C LEU A 194 10.06 -1.08 -34.21
N GLU A 195 9.93 -0.94 -35.52
CA GLU A 195 11.07 -1.03 -36.45
C GLU A 195 12.12 0.06 -36.18
N ASP A 196 11.70 1.26 -35.77
CA ASP A 196 12.62 2.34 -35.38
C ASP A 196 13.53 1.95 -34.21
N TYR A 197 13.15 0.98 -33.39
CA TYR A 197 13.92 0.49 -32.24
C TYR A 197 14.78 -0.74 -32.54
N ALA A 198 14.87 -1.21 -33.79
CA ALA A 198 15.65 -2.39 -34.15
C ALA A 198 17.13 -2.30 -33.72
N TYR A 199 17.70 -1.09 -33.67
CA TYR A 199 19.08 -0.85 -33.23
C TYR A 199 19.35 -1.19 -31.75
N LEU A 200 18.32 -1.34 -30.91
CA LEU A 200 18.49 -1.67 -29.50
C LEU A 200 19.08 -3.07 -29.31
N GLU A 201 18.78 -4.02 -30.19
CA GLU A 201 19.36 -5.37 -30.12
C GLU A 201 20.88 -5.32 -30.34
N ASP A 202 21.33 -4.54 -31.31
CA ASP A 202 22.76 -4.31 -31.56
C ASP A 202 23.45 -3.62 -30.38
N LEU A 203 22.79 -2.65 -29.74
CA LEU A 203 23.32 -2.00 -28.54
C LEU A 203 23.47 -2.98 -27.37
N ILE A 204 22.50 -3.89 -27.17
CA ILE A 204 22.59 -4.93 -26.15
C ILE A 204 23.80 -5.84 -26.41
N ASN A 205 24.04 -6.23 -27.66
CA ASN A 205 25.19 -7.05 -28.03
C ASN A 205 26.51 -6.31 -27.78
N ARG A 206 26.62 -5.03 -28.18
CA ARG A 206 27.79 -4.20 -27.90
C ARG A 206 28.08 -4.05 -26.40
N ILE A 207 27.04 -3.91 -25.58
CA ILE A 207 27.22 -3.84 -24.11
C ILE A 207 27.81 -5.14 -23.58
N LYS A 208 27.33 -6.30 -24.05
CA LYS A 208 27.90 -7.61 -23.66
C LYS A 208 29.39 -7.72 -24.02
N GLU A 209 29.75 -7.34 -25.24
CA GLU A 209 31.16 -7.32 -25.69
C GLU A 209 32.02 -6.41 -24.81
N LEU A 210 31.51 -5.21 -24.47
CA LEU A 210 32.23 -4.28 -23.59
C LEU A 210 32.41 -4.84 -22.17
N ASP A 211 31.42 -5.54 -21.63
CA ASP A 211 31.52 -6.18 -20.32
C ASP A 211 32.56 -7.32 -20.32
N GLU A 212 32.64 -8.12 -21.38
CA GLU A 212 33.68 -9.14 -21.54
C GLU A 212 35.09 -8.51 -21.58
N ILE A 213 35.26 -7.43 -22.34
CA ILE A 213 36.52 -6.68 -22.40
C ILE A 213 36.87 -6.13 -21.00
N LYS A 214 35.90 -5.56 -20.30
CA LYS A 214 36.08 -5.02 -18.95
C LYS A 214 36.50 -6.10 -17.95
N GLN A 215 35.91 -7.29 -18.01
CA GLN A 215 36.31 -8.44 -17.20
C GLN A 215 37.75 -8.89 -17.52
N SER A 216 38.11 -8.92 -18.80
CA SER A 216 39.49 -9.23 -19.22
C SER A 216 40.50 -8.23 -18.66
N ILE A 217 40.22 -6.93 -18.74
CA ILE A 217 41.06 -5.87 -18.16
C ILE A 217 41.21 -6.06 -16.65
N TYR A 218 40.13 -6.34 -15.94
CA TYR A 218 40.16 -6.57 -14.50
C TYR A 218 41.04 -7.77 -14.13
N ASN A 219 40.88 -8.89 -14.83
CA ASN A 219 41.68 -10.10 -14.61
C ASN A 219 43.17 -9.86 -14.90
N ASN A 220 43.48 -9.14 -15.97
CA ASN A 220 44.85 -8.80 -16.33
C ASN A 220 45.49 -7.85 -15.31
N ARG A 221 44.72 -6.90 -14.77
CA ARG A 221 45.19 -6.01 -13.70
C ARG A 221 45.51 -6.78 -12.43
N GLN A 222 44.66 -7.72 -12.00
CA GLN A 222 44.96 -8.58 -10.85
C GLN A 222 46.23 -9.42 -11.07
N LYS A 223 46.42 -9.98 -12.29
CA LYS A 223 47.64 -10.70 -12.65
C LYS A 223 48.87 -9.78 -12.56
N LEU A 224 48.78 -8.56 -13.06
CA LEU A 224 49.86 -7.57 -12.99
C LEU A 224 50.21 -7.24 -11.54
N GLU A 225 49.22 -6.97 -10.69
CA GLU A 225 49.44 -6.68 -9.26
C GLU A 225 50.16 -7.84 -8.56
N LYS A 226 49.77 -9.09 -8.85
CA LYS A 226 50.47 -10.28 -8.34
C LYS A 226 51.91 -10.38 -8.86
N LEU A 227 52.14 -10.11 -10.14
CA LEU A 227 53.48 -10.14 -10.73
C LEU A 227 54.38 -9.07 -10.14
N VAL A 228 53.88 -7.86 -9.92
CA VAL A 228 54.61 -6.77 -9.26
C VAL A 228 54.96 -7.13 -7.82
N PHE A 229 54.02 -7.74 -7.08
CA PHE A 229 54.29 -8.23 -5.73
C PHE A 229 55.39 -9.29 -5.71
N LEU A 230 55.29 -10.30 -6.58
CA LEU A 230 56.31 -11.36 -6.72
C LEU A 230 57.67 -10.79 -7.12
N GLN A 231 57.71 -9.80 -8.01
CA GLN A 231 58.94 -9.13 -8.40
C GLN A 231 59.59 -8.39 -7.23
N ASN A 232 58.79 -7.71 -6.41
CA ASN A 232 59.29 -7.03 -5.21
C ASN A 232 59.85 -8.03 -4.19
N ASP A 233 59.20 -9.17 -3.99
CA ASP A 233 59.70 -10.21 -3.09
C ASP A 233 60.94 -10.91 -3.62
N LEU A 234 61.03 -11.16 -4.93
CA LEU A 234 62.27 -11.62 -5.56
C LEU A 234 63.42 -10.63 -5.36
N ASN A 235 63.16 -9.33 -5.48
CA ASN A 235 64.18 -8.31 -5.24
C ASN A 235 64.65 -8.30 -3.78
N LYS A 236 63.75 -8.49 -2.80
CA LYS A 236 64.12 -8.64 -1.38
C LYS A 236 64.96 -9.89 -1.15
N LEU A 237 64.53 -11.04 -1.66
CA LEU A 237 65.27 -12.30 -1.57
C LEU A 237 66.66 -12.18 -2.18
N ASN A 238 66.79 -11.55 -3.35
CA ASN A 238 68.09 -11.31 -3.98
C ASN A 238 69.00 -10.41 -3.13
N ASN A 239 68.45 -9.41 -2.45
CA ASN A 239 69.22 -8.58 -1.52
C ASN A 239 69.64 -9.36 -0.27
N GLU A 240 68.78 -10.22 0.27
CA GLU A 240 69.11 -11.12 1.38
C GLU A 240 70.21 -12.11 1.00
N ILE A 241 70.14 -12.70 -0.19
CA ILE A 241 71.18 -13.58 -0.73
C ILE A 241 72.52 -12.84 -0.79
N LYS A 242 72.56 -11.62 -1.35
CA LYS A 242 73.78 -10.81 -1.38
C LYS A 242 74.35 -10.53 0.00
N LEU A 243 73.50 -10.20 0.98
CA LEU A 243 73.93 -9.99 2.36
C LEU A 243 74.51 -11.27 2.96
N LEU A 244 73.88 -12.42 2.72
CA LEU A 244 74.36 -13.72 3.18
C LEU A 244 75.68 -14.11 2.51
N GLU A 245 75.86 -13.84 1.23
CA GLU A 245 77.13 -14.01 0.51
C GLU A 245 78.24 -13.14 1.13
N ASP A 246 77.96 -11.87 1.42
CA ASP A 246 78.89 -10.98 2.12
C ASP A 246 79.27 -11.50 3.51
N TYR A 247 78.30 -12.05 4.26
CA TYR A 247 78.59 -12.70 5.54
C TYR A 247 79.46 -13.94 5.38
N LEU A 248 79.20 -14.78 4.38
CA LEU A 248 80.02 -15.97 4.10
C LEU A 248 81.45 -15.60 3.71
N ILE A 249 81.65 -14.53 2.93
CA ILE A 249 82.98 -13.99 2.61
C ILE A 249 83.69 -13.54 3.89
N LYS A 250 83.02 -12.79 4.77
CA LYS A 250 83.59 -12.33 6.05
C LYS A 250 83.94 -13.49 6.98
N LEU A 251 83.18 -14.58 6.94
CA LEU A 251 83.38 -15.76 7.79
C LEU A 251 84.30 -16.82 7.16
N LYS A 252 84.83 -16.59 5.95
CA LYS A 252 85.65 -17.56 5.19
C LYS A 252 86.90 -18.03 5.94
N ASP A 253 87.44 -17.21 6.83
CA ASP A 253 88.67 -17.51 7.58
C ASP A 253 88.42 -17.98 9.03
N ILE A 254 87.17 -18.29 9.42
CA ILE A 254 86.86 -18.76 10.79
C ILE A 254 87.65 -20.03 11.15
N ASP A 255 87.86 -20.93 10.20
CA ASP A 255 88.64 -22.16 10.43
C ASP A 255 90.12 -21.87 10.64
N LYS A 256 90.66 -20.83 9.98
CA LYS A 256 92.02 -20.36 10.23
C LYS A 256 92.15 -19.73 11.61
N ILE A 257 91.16 -18.93 12.03
CA ILE A 257 91.11 -18.35 13.38
C ILE A 257 91.05 -19.45 14.44
N LYS A 258 90.24 -20.49 14.22
CA LYS A 258 90.14 -21.65 15.12
C LYS A 258 91.47 -22.41 15.21
N ALA A 259 92.16 -22.62 14.09
CA ALA A 259 93.49 -23.25 14.05
C ALA A 259 94.57 -22.40 14.73
N ILE A 260 94.53 -21.07 14.57
CA ILE A 260 95.42 -20.13 15.28
C ILE A 260 95.14 -20.20 16.78
N GLY A 261 93.88 -20.16 17.20
CA GLY A 261 93.47 -20.29 18.60
C GLY A 261 93.98 -21.59 19.24
N GLN A 262 93.88 -22.72 18.54
CA GLN A 262 94.45 -23.99 18.99
C GLN A 262 95.97 -23.93 19.12
N LYS A 263 96.70 -23.41 18.13
CA LYS A 263 98.17 -23.24 18.22
C LYS A 263 98.59 -22.30 19.35
N LEU A 264 97.84 -21.22 19.59
CA LEU A 264 98.08 -20.26 20.67
C LEU A 264 97.87 -20.92 22.02
N SER A 265 96.81 -21.70 22.19
CA SER A 265 96.56 -22.47 23.41
C SER A 265 97.69 -23.48 23.71
N GLN A 266 98.20 -24.16 22.69
CA GLN A 266 99.36 -25.06 22.83
C GLN A 266 100.64 -24.30 23.24
N LYS A 267 100.89 -23.13 22.64
CA LYS A 267 102.03 -22.27 23.03
C LYS A 267 101.89 -21.74 24.45
N ILE A 268 100.69 -21.32 24.86
CA ILE A 268 100.41 -20.86 26.23
C ILE A 268 100.64 -22.01 27.22
N ASN A 269 100.10 -23.20 26.95
CA ASN A 269 100.32 -24.37 27.81
C ASN A 269 101.80 -24.75 27.91
N ARG A 270 102.54 -24.68 26.80
CA ARG A 270 104.00 -24.89 26.78
C ARG A 270 104.73 -23.81 27.57
N HIS A 271 104.33 -22.55 27.48
CA HIS A 271 104.89 -21.46 28.27
C HIS A 271 104.63 -21.67 29.77
N ILE A 272 103.41 -22.05 30.16
CA ILE A 272 103.06 -22.36 31.55
C ILE A 272 103.93 -23.51 32.07
N TYR A 273 104.10 -24.58 31.28
CA TYR A 273 104.97 -25.71 31.64
C TYR A 273 106.44 -25.30 31.80
N LEU A 274 106.99 -24.54 30.84
CA LEU A 274 108.37 -24.05 30.89
C LEU A 274 108.59 -23.09 32.06
N ASN A 275 107.64 -22.19 32.32
CA ASN A 275 107.71 -21.26 33.45
C ASN A 275 107.66 -22.00 34.79
N ASN A 276 106.83 -23.04 34.90
CA ASN A 276 106.81 -23.90 36.10
C ASN A 276 108.15 -24.62 36.30
N ASN A 277 108.77 -25.11 35.23
CA ASN A 277 110.10 -25.73 35.33
C ASN A 277 111.20 -24.72 35.64
N TYR A 278 111.14 -23.52 35.07
CA TYR A 278 112.04 -22.41 35.41
C TYR A 278 111.92 -22.03 36.89
N ASN A 279 110.70 -21.92 37.41
CA ASN A 279 110.45 -21.67 38.83
C ASN A 279 110.98 -22.80 39.71
N LYS A 280 110.84 -24.07 39.30
CA LYS A 280 111.46 -25.21 40.01
C LYS A 280 112.99 -25.13 39.98
N LEU A 281 113.58 -24.73 38.86
CA LEU A 281 115.03 -24.62 38.71
C LEU A 281 115.59 -23.48 39.58
N ASN A 282 114.93 -22.32 39.61
CA ASN A 282 115.23 -21.24 40.55
C ASN A 282 115.09 -21.69 42.01
N HIS A 283 114.09 -22.53 42.31
CA HIS A 283 113.91 -23.08 43.66
C HIS A 283 115.05 -24.06 44.02
N ILE A 284 115.54 -24.83 43.07
CA ILE A 284 116.69 -25.73 43.26
C ILE A 284 117.99 -24.93 43.38
N GLU A 285 118.22 -23.90 42.55
CA GLU A 285 119.39 -23.02 42.66
C GLU A 285 119.43 -22.29 44.00
N THR A 286 118.29 -21.74 44.44
CA THR A 286 118.18 -21.11 45.76
C THR A 286 118.43 -22.11 46.89
N GLN A 287 117.96 -23.36 46.78
CA GLN A 287 118.26 -24.42 47.74
C GLN A 287 119.73 -24.86 47.72
N ILE A 288 120.38 -24.95 46.56
CA ILE A 288 121.82 -25.25 46.46
C ILE A 288 122.64 -24.12 47.08
N LYS A 289 122.24 -22.87 46.85
CA LYS A 289 122.88 -21.69 47.46
C LYS A 289 122.67 -21.67 48.98
N HIS A 290 121.48 -22.06 49.44
CA HIS A 290 121.18 -22.15 50.87
C HIS A 290 121.92 -23.30 51.54
N ASN A 291 121.99 -24.49 50.92
CA ASN A 291 122.65 -25.67 51.47
C ASN A 291 124.19 -25.54 51.45
N SER A 292 124.76 -24.87 50.45
CA SER A 292 126.19 -24.55 50.43
C SER A 292 126.58 -23.49 51.48
N ASN A 293 125.67 -22.59 51.84
CA ASN A 293 125.87 -21.67 52.96
C ASN A 293 125.67 -22.36 54.33
N LEU A 294 124.73 -23.30 54.43
CA LEU A 294 124.47 -24.12 55.63
C LEU A 294 125.67 -25.03 55.96
N LEU A 295 126.29 -25.64 54.95
CA LEU A 295 127.53 -26.44 55.11
C LEU A 295 128.73 -25.59 55.57
N LYS A 296 128.76 -24.27 55.29
CA LYS A 296 129.78 -23.34 55.79
C LYS A 296 129.47 -22.77 57.18
N GLN A 297 128.23 -22.88 57.66
CA GLN A 297 127.77 -22.32 58.94
C GLN A 297 127.63 -23.37 60.06
N LEU A 298 127.89 -24.66 59.78
CA LEU A 298 127.77 -25.78 60.72
C LEU A 298 129.10 -26.25 61.33
N GLU A 299 130.17 -25.44 61.26
CA GLU A 299 131.48 -25.78 61.84
C GLU A 299 131.66 -25.27 63.29
N ASN A 300 130.68 -24.57 63.88
CA ASN A 300 130.75 -24.12 65.27
C ASN A 300 129.39 -23.76 65.90
N THR A 301 128.53 -24.76 66.11
CA THR A 301 127.28 -24.60 66.85
C THR A 301 127.09 -25.68 67.91
N SER A 302 127.96 -25.67 68.91
CA SER A 302 127.72 -26.28 70.23
C SER A 302 127.44 -25.23 71.32
N LYS A 303 127.02 -24.01 70.93
CA LYS A 303 126.44 -22.93 71.75
C LYS A 303 125.64 -22.09 70.75
N VAL A 304 124.31 -22.10 70.70
CA VAL A 304 123.43 -21.33 71.58
C VAL A 304 122.03 -21.93 71.49
N GLU A 305 121.76 -22.87 72.40
CA GLU A 305 120.44 -23.41 72.74
C GLU A 305 119.54 -22.39 73.51
N ASN A 306 119.99 -21.13 73.70
CA ASN A 306 119.32 -20.17 74.59
C ASN A 306 118.72 -18.92 73.90
N LEU A 307 118.52 -18.93 72.59
CA LEU A 307 117.78 -17.86 71.88
C LEU A 307 116.53 -18.38 71.14
N LEU A 308 116.06 -19.58 71.51
CA LEU A 308 114.86 -20.24 70.98
C LEU A 308 113.54 -19.81 71.65
N GLU A 309 113.57 -18.98 72.71
CA GLU A 309 112.34 -18.68 73.47
C GLU A 309 111.73 -17.29 73.23
N ASN A 310 112.47 -16.30 72.73
CA ASN A 310 111.97 -14.92 72.63
C ASN A 310 111.44 -14.48 71.24
N ILE A 311 111.59 -15.32 70.21
CA ILE A 311 111.14 -15.01 68.83
C ILE A 311 109.77 -15.67 68.49
N TYR A 312 109.35 -16.69 69.24
CA TYR A 312 108.09 -17.41 69.00
C TYR A 312 106.82 -16.62 69.44
N ILE A 313 106.97 -15.71 70.40
CA ILE A 313 105.83 -15.03 71.05
C ILE A 313 105.33 -13.80 70.27
N TYR A 314 106.20 -13.12 69.50
CA TYR A 314 105.81 -11.94 68.73
C TYR A 314 105.21 -12.25 67.34
N ASN A 315 105.61 -13.37 66.69
CA ASN A 315 105.10 -13.74 65.37
C ASN A 315 103.68 -14.37 65.38
N ASN A 316 103.26 -14.97 66.49
CA ASN A 316 101.93 -15.61 66.58
C ASN A 316 100.75 -14.64 66.84
N LYS A 317 101.01 -13.39 67.26
CA LYS A 317 99.95 -12.37 67.49
C LYS A 317 99.60 -11.57 66.23
N ILE A 318 100.55 -11.39 65.31
CA ILE A 318 100.34 -10.62 64.06
C ILE A 318 99.56 -11.45 63.04
N ASP A 319 99.81 -12.76 62.95
CA ASP A 319 99.18 -13.65 61.97
C ASP A 319 97.70 -13.99 62.26
N LYS A 320 97.27 -13.96 63.53
CA LYS A 320 95.88 -14.20 63.92
C LYS A 320 94.97 -12.97 63.71
N LEU A 321 95.48 -11.75 63.88
CA LEU A 321 94.68 -10.52 63.71
C LEU A 321 94.43 -10.17 62.23
N TYR A 322 95.36 -10.51 61.33
CA TYR A 322 95.24 -10.23 59.89
C TYR A 322 94.26 -11.18 59.18
N LYS A 323 94.19 -12.45 59.61
CA LYS A 323 93.22 -13.44 59.08
C LYS A 323 91.79 -13.25 59.58
N LEU A 324 91.58 -12.67 60.76
CA LEU A 324 90.24 -12.41 61.30
C LEU A 324 89.60 -11.13 60.71
N SER A 325 90.37 -10.08 60.44
CA SER A 325 89.84 -8.81 59.88
C SER A 325 89.40 -8.94 58.41
N THR A 326 90.09 -9.77 57.63
CA THR A 326 89.80 -10.02 56.22
C THR A 326 88.61 -10.96 56.02
N ASN A 327 88.48 -12.01 56.84
CA ASN A 327 87.32 -12.90 56.79
C ASN A 327 86.02 -12.25 57.31
N TYR A 328 86.09 -11.40 58.35
CA TYR A 328 84.90 -10.68 58.86
C TYR A 328 84.33 -9.71 57.82
N LYS A 329 85.17 -9.00 57.06
CA LYS A 329 84.72 -8.07 56.00
C LYS A 329 84.06 -8.78 54.81
N TYR A 330 84.58 -9.94 54.41
CA TYR A 330 84.08 -10.68 53.24
C TYR A 330 82.76 -11.43 53.52
N THR A 331 82.62 -12.01 54.72
CA THR A 331 81.38 -12.68 55.12
C THR A 331 80.26 -11.70 55.45
N ASN A 332 80.54 -10.54 56.06
CA ASN A 332 79.49 -9.57 56.40
C ASN A 332 78.89 -8.88 55.16
N ASN A 333 79.70 -8.58 54.12
CA ASN A 333 79.20 -8.09 52.84
C ASN A 333 78.40 -9.16 52.07
N SER A 334 78.86 -10.42 52.08
CA SER A 334 78.15 -11.52 51.41
C SER A 334 76.81 -11.86 52.09
N ILE A 335 76.68 -11.67 53.40
CA ILE A 335 75.42 -11.89 54.14
C ILE A 335 74.43 -10.74 53.90
N LEU A 336 74.90 -9.49 53.74
CA LEU A 336 74.04 -8.33 53.42
C LEU A 336 73.49 -8.36 51.99
N GLU A 337 74.30 -8.73 51.01
CA GLU A 337 73.89 -8.93 49.61
C GLU A 337 72.88 -10.08 49.48
N ASN A 338 73.16 -11.24 50.09
CA ASN A 338 72.27 -12.40 50.01
C ASN A 338 70.94 -12.19 50.77
N LYS A 339 70.94 -11.47 51.90
CA LYS A 339 69.69 -11.10 52.59
C LYS A 339 68.83 -10.12 51.76
N LYS A 340 69.44 -9.19 51.00
CA LYS A 340 68.71 -8.30 50.07
C LYS A 340 68.11 -9.06 48.89
N ILE A 341 68.79 -10.07 48.37
CA ILE A 341 68.30 -10.92 47.28
C ILE A 341 67.15 -11.84 47.76
N LEU A 342 67.25 -12.41 48.97
CA LEU A 342 66.19 -13.23 49.57
C LEU A 342 64.91 -12.47 49.91
N ILE A 343 64.99 -11.18 50.28
CA ILE A 343 63.81 -10.32 50.51
C ILE A 343 63.14 -9.94 49.18
N LYS A 344 63.90 -9.69 48.11
CA LYS A 344 63.35 -9.36 46.78
C LYS A 344 62.71 -10.56 46.07
N LEU A 345 63.10 -11.80 46.40
CA LEU A 345 62.59 -13.02 45.77
C LEU A 345 61.42 -13.69 46.51
N LYS A 346 60.92 -13.09 47.61
CA LYS A 346 59.95 -13.72 48.52
C LYS A 346 58.55 -13.95 47.92
N GLU A 347 58.21 -13.27 46.82
CA GLU A 347 56.88 -13.35 46.19
C GLU A 347 56.91 -13.76 44.71
N ILE A 348 58.00 -14.37 44.21
CA ILE A 348 58.10 -14.68 42.77
C ILE A 348 57.04 -15.68 42.30
N GLN A 349 56.59 -16.60 43.18
CA GLN A 349 55.47 -17.51 42.91
C GLN A 349 54.11 -16.80 42.80
N LYS A 350 53.87 -15.73 43.59
CA LYS A 350 52.64 -14.92 43.47
C LYS A 350 52.63 -14.09 42.19
N VAL A 351 53.79 -13.55 41.78
CA VAL A 351 53.92 -12.82 40.51
C VAL A 351 53.67 -13.74 39.32
N GLN A 352 54.16 -14.98 39.35
CA GLN A 352 53.97 -15.93 38.26
C GLN A 352 52.52 -16.46 38.16
N GLN A 353 51.83 -16.64 39.29
CA GLN A 353 50.39 -16.89 39.31
C GLN A 353 49.58 -15.69 38.82
N CYS A 354 49.93 -14.47 39.25
CA CYS A 354 49.28 -13.24 38.77
C CYS A 354 49.45 -13.03 37.27
N ILE A 355 50.63 -13.32 36.69
CA ILE A 355 50.86 -13.24 35.24
C ILE A 355 49.94 -14.23 34.49
N SER A 356 49.81 -15.47 34.97
CA SER A 356 48.91 -16.46 34.33
C SER A 356 47.42 -16.07 34.43
N ILE A 357 47.01 -15.42 35.52
CA ILE A 357 45.64 -14.91 35.71
C ILE A 357 45.41 -13.67 34.84
N ILE A 358 46.42 -12.80 34.71
CA ILE A 358 46.38 -11.60 33.87
C ILE A 358 46.29 -12.00 32.40
N GLU A 359 47.08 -12.97 31.91
CA GLU A 359 47.00 -13.47 30.53
C GLU A 359 45.62 -14.08 30.23
N LYS A 360 45.08 -14.91 31.12
CA LYS A 360 43.70 -15.42 30.99
C LYS A 360 42.65 -14.33 31.03
N LYS A 361 42.82 -13.30 31.88
CA LYS A 361 41.91 -12.16 31.95
C LYS A 361 42.00 -11.32 30.69
N ILE A 362 43.18 -10.99 30.18
CA ILE A 362 43.39 -10.21 28.94
C ILE A 362 42.70 -10.89 27.76
N LEU A 363 42.86 -12.20 27.56
CA LEU A 363 42.14 -12.96 26.53
C LEU A 363 40.61 -12.90 26.71
N LYS A 364 40.12 -12.90 27.96
CA LYS A 364 38.69 -12.73 28.27
C LYS A 364 38.22 -11.30 28.01
N THR A 365 39.05 -10.30 28.30
CA THR A 365 38.77 -8.88 28.06
C THR A 365 38.76 -8.56 26.57
N GLU A 366 39.65 -9.15 25.77
CA GLU A 366 39.65 -9.02 24.30
C GLU A 366 38.38 -9.63 23.69
N LYS A 367 37.99 -10.84 24.15
CA LYS A 367 36.70 -11.44 23.75
C LYS A 367 35.50 -10.59 24.18
N LEU A 368 35.54 -10.03 25.40
CA LEU A 368 34.50 -9.12 25.88
C LEU A 368 34.47 -7.80 25.13
N LEU A 369 35.62 -7.26 24.69
CA LEU A 369 35.71 -6.07 23.85
C LEU A 369 35.16 -6.33 22.45
N GLN A 370 35.47 -7.48 21.85
CA GLN A 370 34.88 -7.90 20.58
C GLN A 370 33.37 -8.08 20.71
N LEU A 371 32.90 -8.76 21.76
CA LEU A 371 31.47 -8.92 22.02
C LEU A 371 30.79 -7.58 22.33
N ASN A 372 31.45 -6.66 23.02
CA ASN A 372 30.93 -5.33 23.31
C ASN A 372 30.87 -4.46 22.04
N ASN A 373 31.85 -4.58 21.14
CA ASN A 373 31.80 -3.90 19.85
C ASN A 373 30.68 -4.46 18.98
N ILE A 374 30.51 -5.79 18.93
CA ILE A 374 29.38 -6.43 18.26
C ILE A 374 28.05 -5.99 18.90
N LEU A 375 27.97 -5.93 20.23
CA LEU A 375 26.77 -5.50 20.95
C LEU A 375 26.49 -4.01 20.74
N ASN A 376 27.52 -3.16 20.64
CA ASN A 376 27.37 -1.75 20.29
C ASN A 376 26.92 -1.55 18.85
N ASP A 377 27.43 -2.34 17.90
CA ASP A 377 26.97 -2.31 16.51
C ASP A 377 25.53 -2.83 16.38
N ILE A 378 25.19 -3.90 17.11
CA ILE A 378 23.81 -4.39 17.21
C ILE A 378 22.92 -3.33 17.84
N ASN A 379 23.33 -2.67 18.94
CA ASN A 379 22.56 -1.60 19.56
C ASN A 379 22.43 -0.36 18.67
N LYS A 380 23.46 -0.03 17.88
CA LYS A 380 23.43 1.03 16.87
C LYS A 380 22.45 0.68 15.74
N ASN A 381 22.45 -0.58 15.29
CA ASN A 381 21.50 -1.08 14.30
C ASN A 381 20.07 -1.16 14.85
N ILE A 382 19.89 -1.54 16.12
CA ILE A 382 18.60 -1.52 16.83
C ILE A 382 18.12 -0.08 17.00
N SER A 383 18.98 0.88 17.33
CA SER A 383 18.57 2.28 17.45
C SER A 383 18.22 2.90 16.10
N ILE A 384 18.97 2.60 15.03
CA ILE A 384 18.57 2.96 13.65
C ILE A 384 17.24 2.28 13.30
N GLY A 385 17.08 1.00 13.60
CA GLY A 385 15.85 0.23 13.41
C GLY A 385 14.67 0.83 14.17
N ASN A 386 14.86 1.25 15.42
CA ASN A 386 13.84 1.91 16.25
C ASN A 386 13.43 3.27 15.67
N ILE A 387 14.36 4.05 15.10
CA ILE A 387 14.02 5.29 14.38
C ILE A 387 13.18 4.98 13.13
N TYR A 388 13.45 3.88 12.42
CA TYR A 388 12.62 3.43 11.31
C TYR A 388 11.26 2.90 11.78
N ILE A 389 11.20 2.15 12.88
CA ILE A 389 9.95 1.66 13.48
C ILE A 389 9.09 2.83 13.99
N ASP A 390 9.69 3.84 14.62
CA ASP A 390 9.00 5.06 15.05
C ASP A 390 8.42 5.85 13.86
N LYS A 391 9.16 5.94 12.75
CA LYS A 391 8.64 6.50 11.49
C LYS A 391 7.50 5.69 10.87
N LEU A 392 7.42 4.39 11.20
CA LEU A 392 6.39 3.46 10.77
C LEU A 392 5.32 3.21 11.85
N ALA A 393 5.38 3.89 13.00
CA ALA A 393 4.49 3.68 14.14
C ALA A 393 3.01 3.96 13.79
N GLY A 394 2.78 4.82 12.79
CA GLY A 394 1.46 5.11 12.26
C GLY A 394 0.90 4.05 11.30
N ILE A 395 1.67 3.03 10.90
CA ILE A 395 1.23 2.04 9.90
C ILE A 395 0.14 1.13 10.45
N GLU A 396 0.26 0.64 11.69
CA GLU A 396 -0.80 -0.18 12.28
C GLU A 396 -2.10 0.61 12.45
N GLN A 397 -2.00 1.88 12.85
CA GLN A 397 -3.15 2.78 12.92
C GLN A 397 -3.72 3.09 11.53
N ALA A 398 -2.88 3.29 10.51
CA ALA A 398 -3.30 3.51 9.14
C ALA A 398 -3.95 2.27 8.52
N ILE A 399 -3.43 1.07 8.79
CA ILE A 399 -4.03 -0.21 8.38
C ILE A 399 -5.34 -0.43 9.12
N HIS A 400 -5.41 -0.14 10.43
CA HIS A 400 -6.64 -0.23 11.20
C HIS A 400 -7.69 0.74 10.65
N ILE A 401 -7.34 2.01 10.41
CA ILE A 401 -8.25 3.01 9.82
C ILE A 401 -8.67 2.60 8.41
N LYS A 402 -7.76 2.08 7.58
CA LYS A 402 -8.05 1.57 6.24
C LYS A 402 -9.05 0.40 6.31
N ASN A 403 -8.79 -0.60 7.16
CA ASN A 403 -9.68 -1.75 7.33
C ASN A 403 -11.05 -1.32 7.90
N LEU A 404 -11.08 -0.34 8.80
CA LEU A 404 -12.31 0.20 9.36
C LEU A 404 -13.09 1.02 8.32
N LEU A 405 -12.40 1.75 7.44
CA LEU A 405 -12.99 2.43 6.28
C LEU A 405 -13.52 1.42 5.26
N GLU A 406 -12.75 0.40 4.89
CA GLU A 406 -13.20 -0.67 3.98
C GLU A 406 -14.42 -1.42 4.55
N ASN A 407 -14.41 -1.74 5.85
CA ASN A 407 -15.55 -2.35 6.52
C ASN A 407 -16.76 -1.42 6.53
N LYS A 408 -16.59 -0.12 6.85
CA LYS A 408 -17.69 0.85 6.79
C LYS A 408 -18.20 1.06 5.37
N LEU A 409 -17.33 1.04 4.36
CA LEU A 409 -17.70 1.22 2.96
C LEU A 409 -18.45 -0.01 2.44
N ASN A 410 -18.02 -1.22 2.82
CA ASN A 410 -18.80 -2.45 2.61
C ASN A 410 -20.15 -2.40 3.33
N THR A 411 -20.19 -1.89 4.56
CA THR A 411 -21.44 -1.72 5.31
C THR A 411 -22.38 -0.73 4.60
N VAL A 412 -21.84 0.37 4.06
CA VAL A 412 -22.61 1.35 3.27
C VAL A 412 -23.15 0.71 2.00
N ILE A 413 -22.35 -0.04 1.24
CA ILE A 413 -22.80 -0.77 0.04
C ILE A 413 -23.91 -1.76 0.39
N ILE A 414 -23.76 -2.51 1.49
CA ILE A 414 -24.78 -3.44 1.98
C ILE A 414 -26.06 -2.70 2.38
N LEU A 415 -25.94 -1.57 3.09
CA LEU A 415 -27.08 -0.73 3.48
C LEU A 415 -27.75 -0.06 2.29
N GLU A 416 -27.00 0.29 1.25
CA GLU A 416 -27.52 0.85 0.01
C GLU A 416 -28.32 -0.20 -0.76
N ASN A 417 -27.82 -1.44 -0.81
CA ASN A 417 -28.57 -2.59 -1.32
C ASN A 417 -29.83 -2.87 -0.49
N TYR A 418 -29.75 -2.88 0.85
CA TYR A 418 -30.93 -3.03 1.69
C TYR A 418 -31.92 -1.88 1.53
N ASN A 419 -31.46 -0.65 1.33
CA ASN A 419 -32.31 0.50 1.06
C ASN A 419 -32.99 0.38 -0.31
N ASN A 420 -32.29 -0.13 -1.33
CA ASN A 420 -32.87 -0.40 -2.64
C ASN A 420 -33.91 -1.53 -2.58
N ILE A 421 -33.61 -2.61 -1.84
CA ILE A 421 -34.56 -3.70 -1.56
C ILE A 421 -35.76 -3.16 -0.76
N TYR A 422 -35.54 -2.34 0.27
CA TYR A 422 -36.59 -1.71 1.06
C TYR A 422 -37.46 -0.78 0.22
N LYS A 423 -36.88 0.02 -0.69
CA LYS A 423 -37.63 0.85 -1.64
C LYS A 423 -38.44 0.00 -2.62
N ALA A 424 -37.91 -1.15 -3.07
CA ALA A 424 -38.63 -2.07 -3.92
C ALA A 424 -39.80 -2.75 -3.18
N ILE A 425 -39.58 -3.20 -1.94
CA ILE A 425 -40.59 -3.83 -1.09
C ILE A 425 -41.63 -2.81 -0.62
N SER A 426 -41.25 -1.57 -0.29
CA SER A 426 -42.20 -0.53 0.09
C SER A 426 -43.07 -0.11 -1.09
N LYS A 427 -42.49 -0.04 -2.30
CA LYS A 427 -43.23 0.20 -3.54
C LYS A 427 -44.15 -0.98 -3.89
N SER A 428 -43.73 -2.22 -3.65
CA SER A 428 -44.58 -3.41 -3.86
C SER A 428 -45.71 -3.48 -2.82
N LYS A 429 -45.43 -3.21 -1.54
CA LYS A 429 -46.42 -3.10 -0.46
C LYS A 429 -47.46 -2.04 -0.78
N LEU A 430 -47.03 -0.83 -1.18
CA LEU A 430 -47.94 0.25 -1.58
C LEU A 430 -48.83 -0.14 -2.77
N ASN A 431 -48.28 -0.91 -3.72
CA ASN A 431 -49.06 -1.45 -4.85
C ASN A 431 -50.04 -2.55 -4.41
N ILE A 432 -49.66 -3.42 -3.47
CA ILE A 432 -50.53 -4.46 -2.93
C ILE A 432 -51.65 -3.84 -2.09
N GLU A 433 -51.34 -2.84 -1.26
CA GLU A 433 -52.34 -2.08 -0.49
C GLU A 433 -53.34 -1.39 -1.42
N LYS A 434 -52.87 -0.73 -2.48
CA LYS A 434 -53.76 -0.15 -3.51
C LYS A 434 -54.61 -1.21 -4.22
N LYS A 435 -54.05 -2.41 -4.49
CA LYS A 435 -54.82 -3.52 -5.06
C LYS A 435 -55.88 -4.04 -4.10
N LEU A 436 -55.56 -4.18 -2.81
CA LEU A 436 -56.52 -4.58 -1.76
C LEU A 436 -57.63 -3.54 -1.58
N GLU A 437 -57.29 -2.26 -1.62
CA GLU A 437 -58.27 -1.17 -1.59
C GLU A 437 -59.19 -1.22 -2.80
N ASN A 438 -58.64 -1.41 -4.00
CA ASN A 438 -59.44 -1.60 -5.21
C ASN A 438 -60.32 -2.84 -5.13
N ILE A 439 -59.82 -3.96 -4.61
CA ILE A 439 -60.63 -5.18 -4.42
C ILE A 439 -61.77 -4.89 -3.45
N LYS A 440 -61.52 -4.24 -2.30
CA LYS A 440 -62.59 -3.83 -1.35
C LYS A 440 -63.62 -2.91 -1.98
N VAL A 441 -63.21 -1.92 -2.77
CA VAL A 441 -64.12 -1.00 -3.46
C VAL A 441 -64.95 -1.74 -4.51
N THR A 442 -64.34 -2.67 -5.24
CA THR A 442 -65.03 -3.47 -6.26
C THR A 442 -66.00 -4.45 -5.62
N LEU A 443 -65.61 -5.08 -4.51
CA LEU A 443 -66.42 -6.01 -3.74
C LEU A 443 -67.62 -5.29 -3.11
N ASN A 444 -67.43 -4.10 -2.53
CA ASN A 444 -68.54 -3.27 -2.05
C ASN A 444 -69.49 -2.82 -3.19
N LYS A 445 -68.96 -2.44 -4.36
CA LYS A 445 -69.79 -2.12 -5.53
C LYS A 445 -70.60 -3.33 -6.01
N ASN A 446 -69.99 -4.51 -6.02
CA ASN A 446 -70.67 -5.73 -6.42
C ASN A 446 -71.68 -6.18 -5.37
N LEU A 447 -71.41 -5.99 -4.07
CA LEU A 447 -72.37 -6.23 -2.99
C LEU A 447 -73.56 -5.28 -3.06
N ILE A 448 -73.36 -4.00 -3.40
CA ILE A 448 -74.47 -3.05 -3.63
C ILE A 448 -75.29 -3.48 -4.85
N LYS A 449 -74.65 -3.84 -5.96
CA LYS A 449 -75.38 -4.38 -7.13
C LYS A 449 -76.12 -5.68 -6.80
N TYR A 450 -75.52 -6.56 -6.01
CA TYR A 450 -76.14 -7.80 -5.57
C TYR A 450 -77.32 -7.52 -4.63
N LYS A 451 -77.22 -6.51 -3.76
CA LYS A 451 -78.33 -5.98 -2.94
C LYS A 451 -79.48 -5.50 -3.81
N ASP A 452 -79.18 -4.69 -4.82
CA ASP A 452 -80.18 -4.12 -5.72
C ASP A 452 -80.90 -5.23 -6.51
N VAL A 453 -80.15 -6.21 -7.02
CA VAL A 453 -80.72 -7.38 -7.70
C VAL A 453 -81.57 -8.22 -6.75
N LEU A 454 -81.11 -8.51 -5.54
CA LEU A 454 -81.88 -9.26 -4.54
C LEU A 454 -83.15 -8.51 -4.09
N SER A 455 -83.13 -7.17 -4.10
CA SER A 455 -84.31 -6.36 -3.77
C SER A 455 -85.38 -6.32 -4.87
N GLN A 456 -84.99 -6.64 -6.12
CA GLN A 456 -85.90 -6.74 -7.26
C GLN A 456 -86.51 -8.13 -7.42
N ILE A 457 -86.02 -9.12 -6.67
CA ILE A 457 -86.48 -10.51 -6.77
C ILE A 457 -87.18 -10.85 -5.45
N GLU A 458 -88.50 -11.03 -5.49
CA GLU A 458 -89.33 -11.28 -4.30
C GLU A 458 -89.11 -12.68 -3.67
N MET A 459 -88.51 -13.61 -4.41
CA MET A 459 -88.22 -14.98 -3.98
C MET A 459 -86.80 -15.42 -4.33
N CYS A 460 -86.10 -16.04 -3.39
CA CYS A 460 -84.72 -16.48 -3.59
C CYS A 460 -84.60 -17.50 -4.74
N PRO A 461 -83.74 -17.28 -5.75
CA PRO A 461 -83.64 -18.17 -6.92
C PRO A 461 -83.02 -19.55 -6.61
N VAL A 462 -82.52 -19.77 -5.40
CA VAL A 462 -81.88 -21.04 -5.00
C VAL A 462 -82.76 -21.86 -4.07
N CYS A 463 -83.48 -21.23 -3.14
CA CYS A 463 -84.29 -21.92 -2.13
C CYS A 463 -85.76 -21.50 -2.09
N PHE A 464 -86.20 -20.62 -3.00
CA PHE A 464 -87.59 -20.15 -3.20
C PHE A 464 -88.29 -19.56 -1.98
N SER A 465 -87.54 -19.25 -0.92
CA SER A 465 -88.09 -18.56 0.25
C SER A 465 -88.22 -17.05 -0.01
N PRO A 466 -89.22 -16.38 0.60
CA PRO A 466 -89.41 -14.95 0.45
C PRO A 466 -88.22 -14.18 1.01
N ILE A 467 -87.74 -13.20 0.24
CA ILE A 467 -86.58 -12.37 0.60
C ILE A 467 -87.08 -11.10 1.29
N ASP A 468 -87.02 -11.10 2.62
CA ASP A 468 -87.30 -9.90 3.43
C ASP A 468 -86.03 -9.05 3.60
N LYS A 469 -86.19 -7.74 3.81
CA LYS A 469 -85.07 -6.77 3.98
C LYS A 469 -84.01 -7.21 4.99
N LEU A 470 -84.42 -7.86 6.10
CA LEU A 470 -83.51 -8.36 7.13
C LEU A 470 -82.58 -9.48 6.62
N LYS A 471 -83.08 -10.39 5.77
CA LYS A 471 -82.28 -11.47 5.18
C LYS A 471 -81.30 -10.96 4.13
N ILE A 472 -81.66 -9.91 3.39
CA ILE A 472 -80.75 -9.26 2.42
C ILE A 472 -79.54 -8.67 3.14
N ASP A 473 -79.77 -7.99 4.27
CA ASP A 473 -78.69 -7.39 5.05
C ASP A 473 -77.79 -8.46 5.71
N GLU A 474 -78.36 -9.57 6.19
CA GLU A 474 -77.61 -10.71 6.74
C GLU A 474 -76.73 -11.42 5.70
N ILE A 475 -77.20 -11.55 4.45
CA ILE A 475 -76.42 -12.13 3.35
C ILE A 475 -75.25 -11.21 2.99
N ILE A 476 -75.47 -9.89 2.94
CA ILE A 476 -74.43 -8.93 2.55
C ILE A 476 -73.35 -8.79 3.63
N ASP A 477 -73.72 -8.83 4.90
CA ASP A 477 -72.74 -8.73 5.98
C ASP A 477 -71.86 -9.99 6.12
N ASN A 478 -72.29 -11.16 5.62
CA ASN A 478 -71.44 -12.37 5.54
C ASN A 478 -70.32 -12.28 4.48
N TYR A 479 -70.37 -11.31 3.55
CA TYR A 479 -69.39 -11.15 2.47
C TYR A 479 -68.49 -9.91 2.61
N LYS A 480 -68.68 -9.07 3.64
CA LYS A 480 -67.74 -8.00 4.01
C LYS A 480 -66.54 -8.54 4.76
#